data_AF-A0A4S0I4K7-F1
#
_entry.id   AF-A0A4S0I4K7-F1
#
_cell.length_a   1.000
_cell.length_b   1.000
_cell.length_c   1.000
_cell.angle_alpha   90.00
_cell.angle_beta   90.00
_cell.angle_gamma   90.00
#
_symmetry.space_group_name_H-M   'P 1'
#
loop_
_entity.id
_entity.type
_entity.pdbx_description
1 polymer ?
#
loop_
_entity_poly.entity_id
_entity_poly.type
_entity_poly.pdbx_seq_one_letter_code
_entity_poly.pdbx_strand_id
1 'polypeptide(L)'
;AKGPERVPQIGRVVIQDDVEIGSNSTVDRGAMSDTIIGQGTKIDNLVQIAHNVRIGRNCIVAGLSGISGSVVVGDNVTMGGGVGLADHLTIGTGAK
;
A
#
# COMPACT_ATOMS: atom_id res chain seq x y z
N ALA A 1 4.99 -32.79 -9.67
CA ALA A 1 4.85 -32.14 -8.35
C ALA A 1 3.65 -31.20 -8.40
N LYS A 2 2.78 -31.17 -7.38
CA LYS A 2 1.77 -30.10 -7.30
C LYS A 2 2.52 -28.81 -6.98
N GLY A 3 2.26 -27.76 -7.77
CA GLY A 3 2.88 -26.45 -7.61
C GLY A 3 2.37 -25.71 -6.36
N PRO A 4 2.67 -24.41 -6.23
CA PRO A 4 2.18 -23.61 -5.11
C PRO A 4 0.65 -23.66 -5.02
N GLU A 5 0.14 -23.88 -3.80
CA GLU A 5 -1.30 -23.87 -3.52
C GLU A 5 -1.75 -22.45 -3.16
N ARG A 6 -2.96 -22.10 -3.62
CA ARG A 6 -3.51 -20.77 -3.38
C ARG A 6 -3.86 -20.61 -1.90
N VAL A 7 -3.27 -19.61 -1.25
CA VAL A 7 -3.69 -19.15 0.08
C VAL A 7 -4.93 -18.26 -0.07
N PRO A 8 -6.08 -18.61 0.55
CA PRO A 8 -7.24 -17.73 0.54
C PRO A 8 -6.93 -16.37 1.18
N GLN A 9 -7.18 -15.29 0.44
CA GLN A 9 -7.09 -13.92 0.94
C GLN A 9 -8.47 -13.48 1.42
N ILE A 10 -8.67 -13.44 2.73
CA ILE A 10 -9.98 -13.23 3.36
C ILE A 10 -10.11 -11.88 4.07
N GLY A 11 -9.02 -11.16 4.28
CA GLY A 11 -9.02 -9.77 4.76
C GLY A 11 -9.64 -8.81 3.75
N ARG A 12 -9.67 -7.52 4.05
CA ARG A 12 -10.34 -6.49 3.23
C ARG A 12 -9.34 -5.42 2.77
N VAL A 13 -9.86 -4.43 2.06
CA VAL A 13 -9.22 -3.14 1.88
C VAL A 13 -10.07 -2.12 2.63
N VAL A 14 -9.44 -1.28 3.43
CA VAL A 14 -10.05 -0.14 4.11
C VAL A 14 -9.43 1.14 3.57
N ILE A 15 -10.24 1.93 2.87
CA ILE A 15 -9.86 3.25 2.35
C ILE A 15 -10.59 4.27 3.23
N GLN A 16 -9.82 5.15 3.86
CA GLN A 16 -10.37 6.19 4.73
C GLN A 16 -10.76 7.45 3.93
N ASP A 17 -11.28 8.46 4.63
CA ASP A 17 -11.77 9.70 4.03
C ASP A 17 -10.67 10.43 3.24
N ASP A 18 -11.09 11.19 2.22
CA ASP A 18 -10.23 12.09 1.42
C ASP A 18 -9.03 11.41 0.73
N VAL A 19 -9.04 10.08 0.59
CA VAL A 19 -8.02 9.36 -0.17
C VAL A 19 -8.28 9.54 -1.67
N GLU A 20 -7.21 9.82 -2.42
CA GLU A 20 -7.24 9.81 -3.89
C GLU A 20 -6.40 8.64 -4.40
N ILE A 21 -6.95 7.91 -5.38
CA ILE A 21 -6.26 6.81 -6.06
C ILE A 21 -6.32 7.07 -7.56
N GLY A 22 -5.13 7.18 -8.16
CA GLY A 22 -4.96 7.42 -9.59
C GLY A 22 -5.38 6.24 -10.46
N SER A 23 -5.36 6.49 -11.77
CA SER A 23 -5.75 5.53 -12.79
C SER A 23 -4.82 4.31 -12.79
N ASN A 24 -5.40 3.13 -12.95
CA ASN A 24 -4.68 1.84 -13.04
C ASN A 24 -3.81 1.51 -11.82
N SER A 25 -4.04 2.15 -10.67
CA SER A 25 -3.45 1.72 -9.40
C SER A 25 -4.27 0.57 -8.81
N THR A 26 -3.57 -0.35 -8.17
CA THR A 26 -4.10 -1.61 -7.65
C THR A 26 -3.86 -1.69 -6.16
N VAL A 27 -4.90 -2.09 -5.42
CA VAL A 27 -4.84 -2.27 -3.96
C VAL A 27 -5.33 -3.67 -3.63
N ASP A 28 -4.40 -4.52 -3.23
CA ASP A 28 -4.71 -5.89 -2.87
C ASP A 28 -5.38 -5.93 -1.48
N ARG A 29 -6.42 -6.75 -1.36
CA ARG A 29 -6.99 -7.11 -0.05
C ARG A 29 -5.95 -7.86 0.78
N GLY A 30 -6.00 -7.70 2.09
CA GLY A 30 -5.09 -8.41 2.96
C GLY A 30 -5.40 -9.92 3.11
N ALA A 31 -4.42 -10.69 3.55
CA ALA A 31 -4.54 -12.13 3.73
C ALA A 31 -5.48 -12.50 4.88
N MET A 32 -5.10 -12.10 6.10
CA MET A 32 -5.89 -12.29 7.33
C MET A 32 -6.31 -10.93 7.91
N SER A 33 -5.35 -10.01 8.05
CA SER A 33 -5.61 -8.60 8.39
C SER A 33 -6.01 -7.81 7.14
N ASP A 34 -6.51 -6.60 7.32
CA ASP A 34 -6.87 -5.71 6.21
C ASP A 34 -5.64 -4.95 5.66
N THR A 35 -5.69 -4.58 4.38
CA THR A 35 -4.88 -3.51 3.81
C THR A 35 -5.55 -2.18 4.13
N ILE A 36 -4.81 -1.19 4.62
CA ILE A 36 -5.37 0.09 5.12
C ILE A 36 -4.65 1.26 4.46
N ILE A 37 -5.43 2.20 3.91
CA ILE A 37 -4.93 3.48 3.40
C ILE A 37 -5.51 4.59 4.27
N GLY A 38 -4.62 5.29 4.98
CA GLY A 38 -4.98 6.33 5.93
C GLY A 38 -5.52 7.60 5.28
N GLN A 39 -6.35 8.33 6.03
CA GLN A 39 -7.05 9.54 5.57
C GLN A 39 -6.11 10.55 4.89
N GLY A 40 -6.60 11.18 3.82
CA GLY A 40 -5.90 12.26 3.10
C GLY A 40 -4.70 11.81 2.25
N THR A 41 -4.38 10.51 2.22
CA THR A 41 -3.30 9.97 1.41
C THR A 41 -3.63 10.05 -0.09
N LYS A 42 -2.64 10.44 -0.90
CA LYS A 42 -2.75 10.63 -2.35
C LYS A 42 -1.85 9.63 -3.06
N ILE A 43 -2.46 8.74 -3.84
CA ILE A 43 -1.80 7.70 -4.61
C ILE A 43 -1.97 8.04 -6.09
N ASP A 44 -0.86 8.22 -6.79
CA ASP A 44 -0.84 8.53 -8.21
C ASP A 44 -1.12 7.27 -9.06
N ASN A 45 -0.98 7.39 -10.38
CA ASN A 45 -1.28 6.36 -11.36
C ASN A 45 -0.27 5.20 -11.33
N LEU A 46 -0.73 4.00 -11.71
CA LEU A 46 0.11 2.80 -11.86
C LEU A 46 0.89 2.44 -10.60
N VAL A 47 0.29 2.62 -9.42
CA VAL A 47 0.86 2.23 -8.13
C VAL A 47 0.33 0.85 -7.72
N GLN A 48 1.23 -0.03 -7.26
CA GLN A 48 0.85 -1.30 -6.64
C GLN A 48 0.94 -1.22 -5.12
N ILE A 49 -0.18 -1.49 -4.44
CA ILE A 49 -0.25 -1.67 -2.99
C ILE A 49 -0.58 -3.14 -2.70
N ALA A 50 0.39 -3.89 -2.19
CA ALA A 50 0.22 -5.31 -1.90
C ALA A 50 -0.63 -5.60 -0.64
N HIS A 51 -0.88 -6.88 -0.40
CA HIS A 51 -1.70 -7.35 0.72
C HIS A 51 -1.11 -6.91 2.08
N ASN A 52 -1.99 -6.58 3.02
CA ASN A 52 -1.65 -6.22 4.41
C ASN A 52 -0.84 -4.94 4.59
N VAL A 53 -0.61 -4.17 3.53
CA VAL A 53 0.04 -2.86 3.64
C VAL A 53 -0.80 -1.92 4.51
N ARG A 54 -0.13 -1.14 5.36
CA ARG A 54 -0.74 -0.11 6.19
C ARG A 54 -0.08 1.23 5.91
N ILE A 55 -0.77 2.10 5.18
CA ILE A 55 -0.32 3.46 4.92
C ILE A 55 -0.95 4.40 5.94
N GLY A 56 -0.13 5.25 6.55
CA GLY A 56 -0.55 6.32 7.44
C GLY A 56 -1.34 7.42 6.72
N ARG A 57 -1.56 8.52 7.43
CA ARG A 57 -2.33 9.68 6.95
C ARG A 57 -1.47 10.62 6.12
N ASN A 58 -2.10 11.35 5.20
CA ASN A 58 -1.49 12.42 4.42
C ASN A 58 -0.20 12.01 3.70
N CYS A 59 -0.11 10.77 3.26
CA CYS A 59 1.04 10.31 2.49
C CYS A 59 0.91 10.69 1.01
N ILE A 60 2.03 10.81 0.32
CA ILE A 60 2.09 10.99 -1.14
C ILE A 60 2.82 9.79 -1.72
N VAL A 61 2.19 9.08 -2.65
CA VAL A 61 2.80 7.98 -3.39
C VAL A 61 2.76 8.30 -4.87
N ALA A 62 3.87 8.76 -5.44
CA ALA A 62 3.96 9.13 -6.85
C ALA A 62 3.96 7.91 -7.78
N GLY A 63 3.64 8.14 -9.05
CA GLY A 63 3.33 7.06 -9.98
C GLY A 63 4.46 6.06 -10.20
N LEU A 64 4.10 4.87 -10.68
CA LEU A 64 5.00 3.73 -10.90
C LEU A 64 5.65 3.18 -9.61
N SER A 65 5.17 3.57 -8.43
CA SER A 65 5.66 3.05 -7.16
C SER A 65 5.03 1.70 -6.80
N GLY A 66 5.76 0.87 -6.05
CA GLY A 66 5.30 -0.43 -5.61
C GLY A 66 5.64 -0.69 -4.14
N ILE A 67 4.64 -1.08 -3.36
CA ILE A 67 4.78 -1.40 -1.94
C ILE A 67 4.45 -2.88 -1.72
N SER A 68 5.46 -3.65 -1.32
CA SER A 68 5.34 -5.09 -1.07
C SER A 68 4.54 -5.42 0.20
N GLY A 69 4.17 -6.69 0.37
CA GLY A 69 3.24 -7.13 1.41
C GLY A 69 3.68 -6.78 2.82
N SER A 70 2.70 -6.52 3.69
CA SER A 70 2.89 -6.25 5.13
C SER A 70 3.78 -5.04 5.48
N VAL A 71 4.06 -4.14 4.53
CA VAL A 71 4.78 -2.90 4.81
C VAL A 71 3.91 -1.94 5.63
N VAL A 72 4.52 -1.27 6.61
CA VAL A 72 3.91 -0.20 7.39
C VAL A 72 4.56 1.13 7.03
N VAL A 73 3.76 2.09 6.57
CA VAL A 73 4.19 3.45 6.23
C VAL A 73 3.61 4.41 7.27
N GLY A 74 4.47 5.20 7.92
CA GLY A 74 4.06 6.22 8.89
C GLY A 74 3.29 7.38 8.26
N ASP A 75 2.85 8.33 9.09
CA ASP A 75 2.11 9.52 8.62
C ASP A 75 3.05 10.47 7.84
N ASN A 76 2.50 11.24 6.91
CA ASN A 76 3.20 12.29 6.14
C ASN A 76 4.45 11.81 5.36
N VAL A 77 4.48 10.53 4.96
CA VAL A 77 5.56 9.99 4.12
C VAL A 77 5.35 10.43 2.68
N THR A 78 6.44 10.80 2.00
CA THR A 78 6.45 11.08 0.57
C THR A 78 7.28 10.02 -0.14
N MET A 79 6.74 9.38 -1.16
CA MET A 79 7.47 8.48 -2.06
C MET A 79 7.52 9.12 -3.44
N GLY A 80 8.74 9.35 -3.94
CA GLY A 80 8.97 9.80 -5.31
C GLY A 80 8.53 8.77 -6.36
N GLY A 81 8.54 9.16 -7.64
CA GLY A 81 8.10 8.28 -8.73
C GLY A 81 9.02 7.05 -8.87
N GLY A 82 8.44 5.87 -9.05
CA GLY A 82 9.17 4.62 -9.23
C GLY A 82 9.80 4.05 -7.95
N VAL A 83 9.36 4.46 -6.75
CA VAL A 83 9.87 3.89 -5.48
C VAL A 83 9.38 2.46 -5.30
N GLY A 84 10.30 1.55 -4.95
CA GLY A 84 9.99 0.18 -4.58
C GLY A 84 10.32 -0.10 -3.12
N LEU A 85 9.37 -0.61 -2.35
CA LEU A 85 9.59 -1.08 -0.97
C LEU A 85 9.52 -2.62 -0.91
N ALA A 86 10.54 -3.23 -0.30
CA ALA A 86 10.53 -4.66 0.02
C ALA A 86 9.51 -4.98 1.12
N ASP A 87 9.19 -6.26 1.29
CA ASP A 87 8.13 -6.72 2.20
C ASP A 87 8.51 -6.55 3.67
N HIS A 88 7.49 -6.43 4.54
CA HIS A 88 7.64 -6.34 6.00
C HIS A 88 8.49 -5.18 6.54
N LEU A 89 8.74 -4.14 5.73
CA LEU A 89 9.44 -2.94 6.16
C LEU A 89 8.54 -2.01 6.98
N THR A 90 9.17 -1.18 7.82
CA THR A 90 8.52 -0.04 8.47
C THR A 90 9.20 1.25 8.03
N ILE A 91 8.43 2.15 7.44
CA ILE A 91 8.89 3.49 7.01
C ILE A 91 8.46 4.51 8.06
N GLY A 92 9.43 5.24 8.60
CA GLY A 92 9.19 6.23 9.64
C GLY A 92 8.34 7.41 9.16
N THR A 93 7.54 7.98 10.07
CA THR A 93 6.76 9.20 9.85
C THR A 93 7.62 10.33 9.28
N GLY A 94 7.13 11.00 8.23
CA GLY A 94 7.80 12.13 7.59
C GLY A 94 9.00 11.80 6.69
N ALA A 95 9.27 10.50 6.44
CA ALA A 95 10.29 10.09 5.48
C ALA A 95 9.98 10.59 4.06
N LYS A 96 11.03 10.85 3.27
CA LYS A 96 10.96 11.33 1.89
C LYS A 96 11.92 10.56 1.00
#